data_AF-A0A7W6X1P4-F1
#
_entry.id   AF-A0A7W6X1P4-F1
#
_cell.length_a   1.000
_cell.length_b   1.000
_cell.length_c   1.000
_cell.angle_alpha   90.00
_cell.angle_beta   90.00
_cell.angle_gamma   90.00
#
_symmetry.space_group_name_H-M   'P 1'
#
loop_
_entity.id
_entity.type
_entity.pdbx_description
1 polymer ?
#
loop_
_entity_poly.entity_id
_entity_poly.type
_entity_poly.pdbx_seq_one_letter_code
_entity_poly.pdbx_strand_id
1 'polypeptide(L)' 'MTGAIKPFRIAISDDILSDLKSRLTRTRWPEAELVDDWSQGAPLKWIREVCAY' A
#
# COMPACT_ATOMS: atom_id res chain seq x y z
N MET A 1 -12.26 -38.94 2.26
CA MET A 1 -12.82 -37.69 2.80
C MET A 1 -12.96 -36.71 1.65
N THR A 2 -14.18 -36.40 1.22
CA THR A 2 -14.45 -35.48 0.12
C THR A 2 -14.31 -34.03 0.62
N GLY A 3 -13.38 -33.27 0.06
CA GLY A 3 -13.19 -31.86 0.37
C GLY A 3 -14.29 -31.00 -0.25
N ALA A 4 -15.33 -30.67 0.52
CA ALA A 4 -16.36 -29.75 0.05
C ALA A 4 -15.79 -28.33 -0.10
N ILE A 5 -15.93 -27.75 -1.30
CA ILE A 5 -15.54 -26.37 -1.59
C ILE A 5 -16.50 -25.44 -0.83
N LYS A 6 -15.96 -24.58 0.03
CA LYS A 6 -16.73 -23.60 0.79
C LYS A 6 -16.62 -22.21 0.15
N PRO A 7 -17.74 -21.49 -0.05
CA PRO A 7 -17.69 -20.10 -0.48
C PRO A 7 -16.87 -19.25 0.50
N PHE A 8 -15.99 -18.42 -0.05
CA PHE A 8 -15.16 -17.50 0.72
C PHE A 8 -15.50 -16.07 0.31
N ARG A 9 -15.69 -15.20 1.31
CA ARG A 9 -15.87 -13.77 1.13
C ARG A 9 -14.77 -13.06 1.89
N ILE A 10 -14.04 -12.18 1.21
CA ILE A 10 -13.09 -11.28 1.85
C ILE A 10 -13.88 -10.31 2.73
N ALA A 11 -13.52 -10.24 4.00
CA ALA A 11 -14.07 -9.29 4.96
C ALA A 11 -12.89 -8.61 5.66
N ILE A 12 -12.64 -7.36 5.32
CA ILE A 12 -11.63 -6.53 5.98
C ILE A 12 -12.37 -5.60 6.95
N SER A 13 -11.96 -5.62 8.21
CA SER A 13 -12.57 -4.81 9.25
C SER A 13 -12.19 -3.33 9.12
N ASP A 14 -13.07 -2.43 9.56
CA ASP A 14 -12.87 -0.98 9.45
C ASP A 14 -11.66 -0.48 10.26
N ASP A 15 -11.32 -1.14 11.37
CA ASP A 15 -10.15 -0.82 12.19
C ASP A 15 -8.84 -1.05 11.42
N ILE A 16 -8.77 -2.09 10.59
CA ILE A 16 -7.63 -2.35 9.70
C ILE A 16 -7.49 -1.24 8.67
N LEU A 17 -8.60 -0.79 8.09
CA LEU A 17 -8.59 0.31 7.11
C LEU A 17 -8.20 1.64 7.77
N SER A 18 -8.66 1.89 8.99
CA SER A 18 -8.30 3.06 9.77
C SER A 18 -6.81 3.07 10.12
N ASP A 19 -6.29 1.94 10.59
CA ASP A 19 -4.85 1.79 10.89
C ASP A 19 -3.99 1.96 9.63
N LEU A 20 -4.39 1.36 8.50
CA LEU A 20 -3.71 1.55 7.21
C LEU A 20 -3.60 3.04 6.84
N LYS A 21 -4.71 3.79 6.90
CA LYS A 21 -4.71 5.24 6.61
C LYS A 21 -3.82 6.01 7.58
N SER A 22 -3.86 5.67 8.87
CA SER A 22 -3.00 6.28 9.89
C SER A 22 -1.52 6.06 9.59
N ARG A 23 -1.12 4.86 9.15
CA ARG A 23 0.26 4.56 8.78
C ARG A 23 0.69 5.30 7.53
N LEU A 24 -0.13 5.30 6.48
CA LEU A 24 0.16 6.01 5.23
C LEU A 24 0.37 7.51 5.47
N THR A 25 -0.51 8.15 6.25
CA THR A 25 -0.40 9.57 6.59
C THR A 25 0.81 9.91 7.46
N ARG A 26 1.29 8.96 8.27
CA ARG A 26 2.47 9.12 9.14
C ARG A 26 3.78 8.67 8.47
N THR A 27 3.75 8.35 7.18
CA THR A 27 4.95 7.91 6.46
C THR A 27 6.02 8.99 6.50
N ARG A 28 7.20 8.64 7.02
CA ARG A 28 8.39 9.48 6.91
C ARG A 28 9.05 9.21 5.57
N TRP A 29 8.92 10.17 4.66
CA TRP A 29 9.47 10.08 3.31
C TRP A 29 11.00 10.21 3.31
N PRO A 30 11.70 9.43 2.47
CA PRO A 30 13.12 9.65 2.21
C PRO A 30 13.34 10.90 1.36
N GLU A 31 14.59 11.27 1.16
CA GLU A 31 15.01 12.27 0.18
C GLU A 31 14.67 11.83 -1.26
N ALA A 32 14.65 12.78 -2.18
CA ALA A 32 14.41 12.50 -3.60
C ALA A 32 15.58 11.73 -4.24
N GLU A 33 15.25 10.92 -5.24
CA GLU A 33 16.20 10.22 -6.09
C GLU A 33 17.13 11.19 -6.86
N LEU A 34 18.30 10.69 -7.26
CA LEU A 34 19.30 11.46 -8.00
C LEU A 34 19.16 11.36 -9.53
N VAL A 35 18.23 10.53 -9.99
CA VAL A 35 18.03 10.20 -11.41
C VAL A 35 16.59 10.50 -11.81
N ASP A 36 16.40 10.84 -13.08
CA ASP A 36 15.08 11.14 -13.64
C ASP A 36 14.36 9.89 -14.20
N ASP A 37 14.92 8.68 -13.97
CA ASP A 37 14.40 7.40 -14.44
C ASP A 37 14.13 6.40 -13.29
N TRP A 38 13.72 5.18 -13.64
CA TRP A 38 13.33 4.13 -12.69
C TRP A 38 14.49 3.21 -12.26
N SER A 39 15.73 3.53 -12.64
CA SER A 39 16.88 2.65 -12.38
C SER A 39 17.18 2.47 -10.89
N GLN A 40 16.71 3.39 -10.04
CA GLN A 40 16.85 3.34 -8.58
C GLN A 40 15.57 2.93 -7.84
N GLY A 41 14.55 2.47 -8.56
CA GLY A 41 13.25 2.08 -8.01
C GLY A 41 12.15 3.08 -8.36
N ALA A 42 11.06 3.03 -7.60
CA ALA A 42 9.90 3.88 -7.84
C ALA A 42 10.20 5.34 -7.41
N PRO A 43 9.98 6.33 -8.28
CA PRO A 43 10.19 7.74 -7.97
C PRO A 43 9.41 8.19 -6.74
N LEU A 44 10.02 9.00 -5.87
CA LEU A 44 9.39 9.44 -4.62
C LEU A 44 8.05 10.16 -4.89
N LYS A 45 8.01 11.01 -5.91
CA LYS A 45 6.80 11.73 -6.31
C LYS A 45 5.66 10.77 -6.66
N TRP A 46 5.96 9.74 -7.45
CA TRP A 46 4.97 8.76 -7.88
C TRP A 46 4.41 7.97 -6.69
N ILE A 47 5.27 7.50 -5.76
CA ILE A 47 4.81 6.77 -4.57
C ILE A 47 3.91 7.65 -3.70
N ARG A 48 4.26 8.93 -3.52
CA ARG A 48 3.46 9.87 -2.73
C ARG A 48 2.07 10.11 -3.33
N GLU A 49 1.97 10.18 -4.65
CA GLU A 49 0.69 10.28 -5.35
C GLU A 49 -0.15 9.02 -5.15
N VAL A 50 0.45 7.83 -5.27
CA VAL A 50 -0.24 6.55 -5.01
C VAL A 50 -0.71 6.43 -3.56
N CYS A 51 0.08 6.89 -2.58
CA CYS A 51 -0.33 6.87 -1.18
C CYS A 51 -1.43 7.89 -0.83
N ALA A 52 -1.63 8.92 -1.65
CA ALA A 52 -2.63 9.96 -1.45
C ALA A 52 -3.96 9.70 -2.17
N TYR A 53 -3.98 8.76 -3.12
CA TYR A 53 -5.16 8.30 -3.85
C TYR A 53 -6.15 7.55 -2.96
#